data_AF-A0A016SYC6-F1
#
_entry.id   AF-A0A016SYC6-F1
#
_cell.length_a   1.000
_cell.length_b   1.000
_cell.length_c   1.000
_cell.angle_alpha   90.00
_cell.angle_beta   90.00
_cell.angle_gamma   90.00
#
_symmetry.space_group_name_H-M   'P 1'
#
loop_
_entity.id
_entity.type
_entity.pdbx_description
1 polymer ?
#
loop_
_entity_poly.entity_id
_entity_poly.type
_entity_poly.pdbx_seq_one_letter_code
_entity_poly.pdbx_strand_id
1 'polypeptide(L)'
;MEQSTDDNQNGSDSGSSQQKLDDVFKRKLNSRAKQALDKELVTFIAKSSMPLNIAAVDYFKDFISELNPAYRLPCPKTLRSLMSAEVESIDEMNKKIFCKDGVKIAITADGWS
;
A
#
# COMPACT_ATOMS: atom_id res chain seq x y z
N MET A 1 10.18 54.26 42.97
CA MET A 1 8.76 54.44 42.62
C MET A 1 8.75 55.35 41.42
N GLU A 2 8.43 54.93 40.19
CA GLU A 2 7.67 53.78 39.71
C GLU A 2 8.25 53.32 38.36
N GLN A 3 8.22 51.99 38.15
CA GLN A 3 8.40 51.33 36.86
C GLN A 3 7.06 51.37 36.11
N SER A 4 7.08 51.65 34.80
CA SER A 4 6.05 51.20 33.86
C SER A 4 6.72 50.73 32.58
N THR A 5 6.93 49.42 32.50
CA THR A 5 7.21 48.67 31.27
C THR A 5 5.87 48.20 30.72
N ASP A 6 5.45 48.72 29.57
CA ASP A 6 4.30 48.20 28.82
C ASP A 6 4.74 47.01 27.97
N ASP A 7 4.23 45.84 28.34
CA ASP A 7 4.42 44.57 27.65
C ASP A 7 3.61 44.52 26.35
N ASN A 8 4.30 44.54 25.21
CA ASN A 8 3.71 44.28 23.90
C ASN A 8 3.64 42.76 23.65
N GLN A 9 2.62 42.09 24.21
CA GLN A 9 2.29 40.71 23.85
C GLN A 9 1.45 40.70 22.56
N ASN A 10 2.12 40.59 21.41
CA ASN A 10 1.47 40.25 20.15
C ASN A 10 1.28 38.73 20.10
N GLY A 11 0.04 38.28 20.19
CA GLY A 11 -0.33 36.87 20.25
C GLY A 11 0.17 36.08 19.05
N SER A 12 0.77 34.91 19.33
CA SER A 12 1.04 33.91 18.31
C SER A 12 -0.30 33.31 17.89
N ASP A 13 -0.89 33.88 16.84
CA ASP A 13 -2.05 33.32 16.16
C ASP A 13 -1.64 31.95 15.61
N SER A 14 -2.06 30.91 16.32
CA SER A 14 -1.85 29.51 15.93
C SER A 14 -2.81 29.24 14.78
N GLY A 15 -2.39 29.66 13.59
CA GLY A 15 -3.14 29.53 12.36
C GLY A 15 -3.55 28.08 12.12
N SER A 16 -4.74 27.72 12.59
CA SER A 16 -5.42 26.51 12.16
C SER A 16 -5.68 26.69 10.68
N SER A 17 -4.87 26.06 9.85
CA SER A 17 -5.01 26.15 8.40
C SER A 17 -6.39 25.63 8.03
N GLN A 18 -7.29 26.54 7.66
CA GLN A 18 -8.63 26.22 7.21
C GLN A 18 -8.52 25.29 6.00
N GLN A 19 -9.18 24.14 6.06
CA GLN A 19 -9.20 23.20 4.95
C GLN A 19 -9.90 23.85 3.76
N LYS A 20 -9.29 23.77 2.57
CA LYS A 20 -9.92 24.24 1.34
C LYS A 20 -11.10 23.33 1.00
N LEU A 21 -12.18 23.92 0.48
CA LEU A 21 -13.37 23.18 0.04
C LEU A 21 -13.00 22.02 -0.91
N ASP A 22 -12.02 22.24 -1.79
CA ASP A 22 -11.53 21.20 -2.71
C ASP A 22 -10.99 19.94 -1.99
N ASP A 23 -10.43 20.08 -0.79
CA ASP A 23 -9.92 18.95 0.00
C ASP A 23 -11.02 18.18 0.71
N VAL A 24 -12.21 18.77 0.85
CA VAL A 24 -13.42 18.10 1.36
C VAL A 24 -14.05 17.21 0.28
N PHE A 25 -13.99 17.66 -0.99
CA PHE A 25 -14.54 16.90 -2.12
C PHE A 25 -13.60 15.79 -2.63
N LYS A 26 -12.31 15.84 -2.31
CA LYS A 26 -11.38 14.73 -2.58
C LYS A 26 -11.72 13.54 -1.67
N ARG A 27 -12.33 12.50 -2.24
CA ARG A 27 -12.51 11.22 -1.54
C ARG A 27 -11.15 10.72 -1.06
N LYS A 28 -10.94 10.69 0.25
CA LYS A 28 -9.75 10.10 0.86
C LYS A 28 -9.91 8.59 0.89
N LEU A 29 -8.94 7.88 0.31
CA LEU A 29 -8.87 6.44 0.41
C LEU A 29 -8.47 6.05 1.84
N ASN A 30 -9.32 5.32 2.54
CA ASN A 30 -8.99 4.85 3.89
C ASN A 30 -7.93 3.72 3.84
N SER A 31 -7.25 3.50 4.95
CA SER A 31 -6.14 2.54 5.05
C SER A 31 -6.55 1.10 4.68
N ARG A 32 -7.73 0.66 5.12
CA ARG A 32 -8.25 -0.68 4.83
C ARG A 32 -8.52 -0.87 3.34
N ALA A 33 -9.14 0.11 2.68
CA ALA A 33 -9.40 0.08 1.25
C ALA A 33 -8.08 0.11 0.45
N LYS A 34 -7.09 0.89 0.90
CA LYS A 34 -5.75 0.87 0.31
C LYS A 34 -5.10 -0.52 0.41
N GLN A 35 -5.14 -1.13 1.59
CA GLN A 35 -4.58 -2.49 1.79
C GLN A 35 -5.26 -3.52 0.89
N ALA A 36 -6.58 -3.44 0.72
CA ALA A 36 -7.31 -4.31 -0.20
C ALA A 36 -6.86 -4.12 -1.65
N LEU A 37 -6.73 -2.86 -2.11
CA LEU A 37 -6.23 -2.56 -3.46
C LEU A 37 -4.78 -3.03 -3.66
N ASP A 38 -3.91 -2.82 -2.69
CA ASP A 38 -2.52 -3.30 -2.73
C ASP A 38 -2.47 -4.83 -2.85
N LYS A 39 -3.35 -5.55 -2.13
CA LYS A 39 -3.45 -7.01 -2.20
C LYS A 39 -3.94 -7.49 -3.56
N GLU A 40 -4.96 -6.85 -4.12
CA GLU A 40 -5.46 -7.18 -5.46
C GLU A 40 -4.40 -6.92 -6.53
N LEU A 41 -3.67 -5.81 -6.44
CA LEU A 41 -2.56 -5.51 -7.33
C LEU A 41 -1.46 -6.57 -7.25
N VAL A 42 -1.05 -6.96 -6.04
CA VAL A 42 -0.07 -8.03 -5.83
C VAL A 42 -0.55 -9.35 -6.43
N THR A 43 -1.82 -9.69 -6.22
CA THR A 43 -2.44 -10.91 -6.77
C THR A 43 -2.47 -10.88 -8.30
N PHE A 44 -2.85 -9.74 -8.88
CA PHE A 44 -2.83 -9.52 -10.32
C PHE A 44 -1.43 -9.75 -10.89
N ILE A 45 -0.40 -9.15 -10.27
CA ILE A 45 0.98 -9.29 -10.75
C ILE A 45 1.42 -10.75 -10.69
N ALA A 46 1.18 -11.44 -9.56
CA ALA A 46 1.59 -12.84 -9.37
C ALA A 46 0.86 -13.79 -10.32
N LYS A 47 -0.48 -13.71 -10.40
CA LYS A 47 -1.29 -14.64 -11.22
C LYS A 47 -1.13 -14.40 -12.72
N SER A 48 -0.81 -13.18 -13.12
CA SER A 48 -0.62 -12.82 -14.53
C SER A 48 0.85 -12.91 -14.97
N SER A 49 1.75 -13.35 -14.09
CA SER A 49 3.21 -13.38 -14.33
C SER A 49 3.77 -12.03 -14.81
N MET A 50 3.21 -10.92 -14.30
CA MET A 50 3.65 -9.58 -14.68
C MET A 50 4.95 -9.22 -13.97
N PRO A 51 5.80 -8.38 -14.56
CA PRO A 51 7.01 -7.92 -13.90
C PRO A 51 6.67 -6.95 -12.76
N LEU A 52 7.41 -7.04 -11.65
CA LEU A 52 7.25 -6.17 -10.48
C LEU A 52 7.34 -4.66 -10.78
N ASN A 53 8.07 -4.30 -11.83
CA ASN A 53 8.25 -2.91 -12.23
C ASN A 53 7.03 -2.30 -12.90
N ILE A 54 5.94 -3.05 -13.15
CA ILE A 54 4.72 -2.53 -13.76
C ILE A 54 4.14 -1.33 -12.99
N ALA A 55 4.25 -1.33 -11.65
CA ALA A 55 3.81 -0.20 -10.82
C ALA A 55 4.68 1.06 -10.97
N ALA A 56 5.87 0.94 -11.57
CA ALA A 56 6.74 2.05 -11.90
C ALA A 56 6.53 2.56 -13.34
N VAL A 57 5.79 1.85 -14.20
CA VAL A 57 5.50 2.26 -15.58
C VAL A 57 4.51 3.43 -15.58
N ASP A 58 4.86 4.53 -16.22
CA ASP A 58 4.07 5.77 -16.16
C ASP A 58 2.67 5.61 -16.75
N TYR A 59 2.53 4.98 -17.93
CA TYR A 59 1.22 4.70 -18.52
C TYR A 59 0.31 3.84 -17.62
N PHE A 60 0.89 2.95 -16.81
CA PHE A 60 0.12 2.17 -15.85
C PHE A 60 -0.31 3.04 -14.65
N LYS A 61 0.55 3.94 -14.17
CA LYS A 61 0.18 4.92 -13.14
C LYS A 61 -0.95 5.83 -13.63
N ASP A 62 -0.86 6.30 -14.86
CA ASP A 62 -1.88 7.17 -15.46
C ASP A 62 -3.21 6.43 -15.55
N PHE A 63 -3.21 5.20 -16.09
CA PHE A 63 -4.40 4.35 -16.15
C PHE A 63 -5.04 4.14 -14.77
N ILE A 64 -4.24 3.81 -13.75
CA ILE A 64 -4.74 3.60 -12.39
C ILE A 64 -5.24 4.92 -11.77
N SER A 65 -4.58 6.05 -12.06
CA SER A 65 -5.00 7.37 -11.59
C SER A 65 -6.34 7.78 -12.20
N GLU A 66 -6.59 7.49 -13.48
CA GLU A 66 -7.88 7.74 -14.13
C GLU A 66 -9.00 6.87 -13.54
N LEU A 67 -8.71 5.63 -13.16
CA LEU A 67 -9.68 4.75 -12.49
C LEU A 67 -9.96 5.17 -11.04
N ASN A 68 -8.91 5.52 -10.30
CA ASN A 68 -9.01 5.92 -8.90
C ASN A 68 -7.92 6.94 -8.53
N PRO A 69 -8.20 8.25 -8.62
CA PRO A 69 -7.23 9.30 -8.33
C PRO A 69 -6.71 9.31 -6.89
N ALA A 70 -7.49 8.73 -5.96
CA ALA A 70 -7.15 8.66 -4.54
C ALA A 70 -6.20 7.48 -4.22
N TYR A 71 -6.01 6.55 -5.14
CA TYR A 71 -5.08 5.44 -4.98
C TYR A 71 -3.70 5.81 -5.51
N ARG A 72 -2.68 5.51 -4.71
CA ARG A 72 -1.28 5.65 -5.11
C ARG A 72 -0.65 4.27 -5.14
N LEU A 73 -0.12 3.92 -6.30
CA LEU A 73 0.54 2.64 -6.50
C LEU A 73 1.71 2.47 -5.52
N PRO A 74 1.85 1.29 -4.90
CA PRO A 74 3.01 0.99 -4.07
C PRO A 74 4.29 0.98 -4.89
N CYS A 75 5.41 1.33 -4.26
CA CYS A 75 6.70 1.19 -4.91
C CYS A 75 7.11 -0.30 -5.00
N PRO A 76 8.06 -0.66 -5.88
CA PRO A 76 8.48 -2.07 -6.05
C PRO A 76 8.96 -2.74 -4.75
N LYS A 77 9.58 -1.98 -3.83
CA LYS A 77 9.99 -2.50 -2.52
C LYS A 77 8.78 -2.91 -1.67
N THR A 78 7.74 -2.08 -1.65
CA THR A 78 6.50 -2.39 -0.93
C THR A 78 5.79 -3.59 -1.55
N LEU A 79 5.70 -3.65 -2.89
CA LEU A 79 5.12 -4.81 -3.59
C LEU A 79 5.84 -6.11 -3.25
N ARG A 80 7.18 -6.09 -3.26
CA ARG A 80 7.98 -7.26 -2.87
C ARG A 80 7.67 -7.69 -1.42
N SER A 81 7.62 -6.75 -0.48
CA SER A 81 7.31 -7.05 0.91
C SER A 81 5.91 -7.68 1.07
N LEU A 82 4.92 -7.16 0.36
CA LEU A 82 3.56 -7.70 0.39
C LEU A 82 3.51 -9.11 -0.22
N MET A 83 4.19 -9.32 -1.35
CA MET A 83 4.31 -10.63 -1.97
C MET A 83 4.97 -11.66 -1.06
N SER A 84 6.07 -11.30 -0.39
CA SER A 84 6.73 -12.19 0.56
C SER A 84 5.79 -12.60 1.71
N ALA A 85 5.04 -11.65 2.26
CA ALA A 85 4.06 -11.94 3.32
C ALA A 85 2.94 -12.88 2.84
N GLU A 86 2.46 -12.73 1.60
CA GLU A 86 1.45 -13.64 1.05
C GLU A 86 2.03 -15.04 0.79
N VAL A 87 3.29 -15.15 0.32
CA VAL A 87 3.98 -16.44 0.17
C VAL A 87 4.14 -17.13 1.53
N GLU A 88 4.58 -16.41 2.56
CA GLU A 88 4.68 -16.95 3.92
C GLU A 88 3.32 -17.45 4.43
N SER A 89 2.25 -16.70 4.17
CA SER A 89 0.89 -17.13 4.53
C SER A 89 0.46 -18.41 3.79
N ILE A 90 0.79 -18.53 2.50
CA ILE A 90 0.52 -19.73 1.70
C ILE A 90 1.34 -20.92 2.21
N ASP A 91 2.60 -20.72 2.54
CA ASP A 91 3.48 -21.75 3.07
C ASP A 91 2.97 -22.26 4.42
N GLU A 92 2.51 -21.39 5.32
CA GLU A 92 1.89 -21.79 6.58
C GLU A 92 0.59 -22.59 6.39
N MET A 93 -0.22 -22.24 5.37
CA MET A 93 -1.38 -23.04 5.00
C MET A 93 -0.97 -24.41 4.44
N ASN A 94 0.03 -24.45 3.58
CA ASN A 94 0.53 -25.68 2.98
C ASN A 94 1.15 -26.62 4.02
N LYS A 95 1.89 -26.10 5.01
CA LYS A 95 2.41 -26.90 6.14
C LYS A 95 1.30 -27.67 6.85
N LYS A 96 0.15 -27.02 7.10
CA LYS A 96 -1.03 -27.68 7.70
C LYS A 96 -1.60 -28.79 6.83
N ILE A 97 -1.50 -28.66 5.50
CA ILE A 97 -1.90 -29.72 4.57
C ILE A 97 -0.93 -30.90 4.69
N PHE A 98 0.38 -30.64 4.73
CA PHE A 98 1.41 -31.68 4.85
C PHE A 98 1.34 -32.48 6.17
N CYS A 99 0.87 -31.87 7.26
CA CYS A 99 0.73 -32.57 8.55
C CYS A 99 -0.48 -33.52 8.64
N LYS A 100 -1.33 -33.63 7.60
CA LYS A 100 -2.49 -34.53 7.63
C LYS A 100 -2.08 -35.97 7.30
N ASP A 101 -2.69 -36.93 7.99
CA ASP A 101 -2.46 -38.35 7.70
C ASP A 101 -2.99 -38.74 6.32
N GLY A 102 -2.23 -39.59 5.62
CA GLY A 102 -2.63 -40.14 4.31
C GLY A 102 -2.49 -39.17 3.13
N VAL A 103 -1.81 -38.03 3.29
CA VAL A 103 -1.56 -37.07 2.21
C VAL A 103 -0.62 -37.69 1.17
N LYS A 104 -1.04 -37.65 -0.10
CA LYS A 104 -0.23 -38.09 -1.24
C LYS A 104 0.40 -36.86 -1.89
N ILE A 105 1.72 -36.86 -2.02
CA ILE A 105 2.50 -35.74 -2.55
C ILE A 105 3.17 -36.21 -3.84
N ALA A 106 3.10 -35.39 -4.88
CA ALA A 106 3.89 -35.53 -6.08
C ALA A 106 4.77 -34.28 -6.23
N ILE A 107 6.07 -34.47 -6.41
CA ILE A 107 7.02 -33.39 -6.64
C ILE A 107 7.46 -33.49 -8.10
N THR A 108 7.19 -32.45 -8.88
CA THR A 108 7.69 -32.32 -10.24
C THR A 108 8.89 -31.39 -10.24
N ALA A 109 9.97 -31.78 -10.89
CA ALA A 109 11.15 -30.95 -11.08
C ALA A 109 11.31 -30.69 -12.58
N ASP A 110 11.49 -29.41 -12.93
CA ASP A 110 11.81 -28.98 -14.29
C ASP A 110 13.29 -28.54 -14.31
N GLY A 111 14.01 -28.92 -15.36
CA GLY A 111 15.46 -28.76 -15.46
C GLY A 111 15.86 -28.40 -16.89
N TRP A 112 15.94 -27.11 -17.17
CA TRP A 112 16.44 -26.57 -18.44
C TRP A 112 17.88 -26.01 -18.27
N SER A 113 18.61 -25.89 -19.38
CA SER A 113 19.96 -25.29 -19.47
C SER A 113 19.96 -24.09 -20.40
#